data_AF-Q8YSY0-F1
#
_entry.id   AF-Q8YSY0-F1
#
_cell.length_a   1.000
_cell.length_b   1.000
_cell.length_c   1.000
_cell.angle_alpha   90.00
_cell.angle_beta   90.00
_cell.angle_gamma   90.00
#
_symmetry.space_group_name_H-M   'P 1'
#
loop_
_entity.id
_entity.type
_entity.pdbx_description
1 polymer ?
#
loop_
_entity_poly.entity_id
_entity_poly.type
_entity_poly.pdbx_seq_one_letter_code
_entity_poly.pdbx_strand_id
1 'polypeptide(L)'
;MGSDLGLRTPLYAQAIAPIFTKTEQEQLERLRLVCLQSLAVSLPNSKDCQSLLGTQPTVAGDVTVFRGALTLEQTRFNGEVTFVNTFFLQSVNAKNATFLQPTNWHESRFSRPVNFNNASFRQACNFQDSVFFDKANFKQTQFQETANFQRISFENVANFNEAQFKQLAKFGGVQWQDNADFSGVRFANQAQFTRASFNQSLSLVETTFEQAVIFREALFNRPVDLRGASILNQADFSDAIFSSASFLNVPGLTFNSNQAKILGNPGQIGQMFDIPTLQGNQNVLRNLGQNFRQQQQVADANQLEYTKQQLRLKELSKRLIGTNINSALVASLVKLGFSPTQANVIDQRRQIKAFRNSSELLSLADIDLEIYNKLSDRLVVAEPLSLGSWLLEAWLWLALSVLLLLSGYGTNFWLVFGVGGVAIAYFGLVFWLVDRARRLRPVPIIPTYYETVSVLISFSCLEFFSLLAIFQNAEQPLLTLGCILIIIVPVPVTLLTRLYQQGRYHDLINVSYFTEDGTFRQLRLLIGRLPVIPRNPTFRERYMPLLSDRHWNWLNYYDFSLNNLVRLGFNDIRLRDEHLPGIIATLAWYQWSLGVLYITLVLWTLSRTIPGLNLLIYLK
;
A
#
# COMPACT_ATOMS: atom_id res chain seq x y z
N MET A 1 43.41 28.35 -15.88
CA MET A 1 42.10 27.73 -15.57
C MET A 1 41.69 26.86 -16.74
N GLY A 2 40.83 25.85 -16.55
CA GLY A 2 40.33 25.04 -17.67
C GLY A 2 39.53 25.87 -18.67
N SER A 3 38.87 26.94 -18.20
CA SER A 3 38.14 27.93 -19.00
C SER A 3 39.00 28.75 -19.97
N ASP A 4 40.33 28.77 -19.82
CA ASP A 4 41.22 29.52 -20.73
C ASP A 4 41.58 28.72 -22.00
N LEU A 5 41.20 27.44 -22.05
CA LEU A 5 41.48 26.53 -23.17
C LEU A 5 40.35 26.51 -24.22
N GLY A 6 39.21 27.17 -23.94
CA GLY A 6 38.07 27.26 -24.84
C GLY A 6 37.85 28.67 -25.40
N LEU A 7 37.03 28.78 -26.43
CA LEU A 7 36.65 30.06 -27.01
C LEU A 7 35.63 30.75 -26.09
N ARG A 8 35.92 31.96 -25.60
CA ARG A 8 34.94 32.76 -24.86
C ARG A 8 34.02 33.51 -25.83
N THR A 9 32.72 33.41 -25.63
CA THR A 9 31.72 34.06 -26.48
C THR A 9 30.46 34.41 -25.68
N PRO A 10 29.77 35.52 -25.99
CA PRO A 10 28.52 35.87 -25.33
C PRO A 10 27.39 34.90 -25.72
N LEU A 11 26.67 34.37 -24.73
CA LEU A 11 25.57 33.43 -24.92
C LEU A 11 24.25 34.14 -25.32
N TYR A 12 24.25 34.90 -26.41
CA TYR A 12 23.05 35.54 -26.97
C TYR A 12 22.71 35.00 -28.37
N ALA A 13 21.48 34.51 -28.57
CA ALA A 13 21.07 33.79 -29.77
C ALA A 13 21.37 34.53 -31.09
N GLN A 14 21.24 35.87 -31.12
CA GLN A 14 21.51 36.69 -32.31
C GLN A 14 23.01 36.96 -32.53
N ALA A 15 23.84 36.87 -31.49
CA ALA A 15 25.28 37.10 -31.56
C ALA A 15 26.09 35.81 -31.80
N ILE A 16 25.55 34.66 -31.43
CA ILE A 16 26.21 33.35 -31.58
C ILE A 16 26.06 32.77 -33.00
N ALA A 17 24.93 33.04 -33.66
CA ALA A 17 24.60 32.48 -34.96
C ALA A 17 25.71 32.61 -36.04
N PRO A 18 26.48 33.72 -36.13
CA PRO A 18 27.54 33.85 -37.13
C PRO A 18 28.83 33.07 -36.79
N ILE A 19 29.07 32.76 -35.51
CA ILE A 19 30.33 32.19 -35.01
C ILE A 19 30.25 30.67 -34.90
N PHE A 20 29.04 30.13 -34.81
CA PHE A 20 28.77 28.72 -34.54
C PHE A 20 28.35 27.98 -35.80
N THR A 21 28.85 26.77 -35.97
CA THR A 21 28.41 25.85 -37.02
C THR A 21 26.94 25.46 -36.82
N LYS A 22 26.27 24.99 -37.87
CA LYS A 22 24.87 24.55 -37.80
C LYS A 22 24.64 23.51 -36.68
N THR A 23 25.56 22.57 -36.52
CA THR A 23 25.50 21.56 -35.44
C THR A 23 25.64 22.16 -34.04
N GLU A 24 26.41 23.23 -33.89
CA GLU A 24 26.57 23.93 -32.60
C GLU A 24 25.32 24.78 -32.27
N GLN A 25 24.68 25.36 -33.27
CA GLN A 25 23.39 26.05 -33.12
C GLN A 25 22.29 25.08 -32.65
N GLU A 26 22.23 23.87 -33.21
CA GLU A 26 21.29 22.83 -32.77
C GLU A 26 21.50 22.45 -31.29
N GLN A 27 22.75 22.43 -30.78
CA GLN A 27 23.02 22.19 -29.36
C GLN A 27 22.54 23.34 -28.47
N LEU A 28 22.67 24.57 -28.93
CA LEU A 28 22.12 25.75 -28.25
C LEU A 28 20.60 25.73 -28.19
N GLU A 29 19.94 25.31 -29.28
CA GLU A 29 18.49 25.12 -29.29
C GLU A 29 18.05 24.06 -28.29
N ARG A 30 18.77 22.95 -28.17
CA ARG A 30 18.53 21.95 -27.11
C ARG A 30 18.65 22.57 -25.71
N LEU A 31 19.68 23.37 -25.46
CA LEU A 31 19.84 24.07 -24.18
C LEU A 31 18.67 25.02 -23.91
N ARG A 32 18.21 25.76 -24.91
CA ARG A 32 17.03 26.61 -24.80
C ARG A 32 15.78 25.81 -24.47
N LEU A 33 15.59 24.63 -25.06
CA LEU A 33 14.46 23.74 -24.75
C LEU A 33 14.50 23.25 -23.30
N VAL A 34 15.68 22.82 -22.80
CA VAL A 34 15.86 22.45 -21.39
C VAL A 34 15.53 23.63 -20.47
N CYS A 35 15.99 24.84 -20.81
CA CYS A 35 15.63 26.05 -20.06
C CYS A 35 14.11 26.29 -20.03
N LEU A 36 13.42 26.13 -21.17
CA LEU A 36 11.96 26.25 -21.26
C LEU A 36 11.23 25.20 -20.43
N GLN A 37 11.70 23.96 -20.44
CA GLN A 37 11.12 22.89 -19.62
C GLN A 37 11.37 23.14 -18.13
N SER A 38 12.56 23.63 -17.77
CA SER A 38 12.92 23.89 -16.39
C SER A 38 12.02 24.95 -15.75
N LEU A 39 11.58 25.97 -16.50
CA LEU A 39 10.59 26.97 -16.06
C LEU A 39 9.29 26.38 -15.53
N ALA A 40 8.85 25.22 -16.04
CA ALA A 40 7.62 24.57 -15.58
C ALA A 40 7.78 23.94 -14.19
N VAL A 41 9.01 23.66 -13.75
CA VAL A 41 9.33 22.98 -12.49
C VAL A 41 9.93 23.95 -11.46
N SER A 42 10.75 24.90 -11.90
CA SER A 42 11.34 25.96 -11.07
C SER A 42 11.80 27.15 -11.93
N LEU A 43 11.82 28.37 -11.40
CA LEU A 43 12.45 29.50 -12.10
C LEU A 43 13.94 29.16 -12.35
N PRO A 44 14.40 29.10 -13.61
CA PRO A 44 15.80 28.83 -13.89
C PRO A 44 16.61 30.02 -13.39
N ASN A 45 17.33 29.79 -12.30
CA ASN A 45 18.23 30.76 -11.71
C ASN A 45 19.59 30.77 -12.41
N SER A 46 19.80 29.89 -13.41
CA SER A 46 21.03 29.88 -14.21
C SER A 46 21.06 31.12 -15.09
N LYS A 47 22.22 31.80 -15.10
CA LYS A 47 22.43 33.03 -15.87
C LYS A 47 22.15 32.80 -17.37
N ASP A 48 22.48 31.62 -17.83
CA ASP A 48 22.35 31.21 -19.23
C ASP A 48 20.90 31.04 -19.65
N CYS A 49 20.03 30.46 -18.83
CA CYS A 49 18.61 30.38 -19.16
C CYS A 49 17.96 31.76 -19.17
N GLN A 50 18.38 32.68 -18.28
CA GLN A 50 17.93 34.08 -18.34
C GLN A 50 18.40 34.77 -19.62
N SER A 51 19.63 34.50 -20.07
CA SER A 51 20.19 35.07 -21.30
C SER A 51 19.56 34.49 -22.57
N LEU A 52 19.33 33.17 -22.62
CA LEU A 52 18.73 32.47 -23.76
C LEU A 52 17.23 32.74 -23.92
N LEU A 53 16.53 33.03 -22.82
CA LEU A 53 15.09 33.29 -22.82
C LEU A 53 14.74 34.79 -22.76
N GLY A 54 15.72 35.64 -22.46
CA GLY A 54 15.55 37.09 -22.39
C GLY A 54 15.43 37.77 -23.75
N THR A 55 14.83 38.96 -23.77
CA THR A 55 14.63 39.79 -24.97
C THR A 55 15.65 40.92 -25.12
N GLN A 56 16.56 41.11 -24.14
CA GLN A 56 17.62 42.12 -24.18
C GLN A 56 18.99 41.50 -23.85
N PRO A 57 20.08 41.95 -24.51
CA PRO A 57 21.43 41.50 -24.22
C PRO A 57 21.87 42.02 -22.84
N THR A 58 21.93 41.14 -21.85
CA THR A 58 22.58 41.44 -20.57
C THR A 58 24.09 41.27 -20.75
N VAL A 59 24.89 42.20 -20.23
CA VAL A 59 26.36 42.30 -20.39
C VAL A 59 27.13 41.13 -19.72
N ALA A 60 26.46 40.11 -19.18
CA ALA A 60 27.05 39.16 -18.23
C ALA A 60 26.78 37.67 -18.54
N GLY A 61 26.99 37.24 -19.79
CA GLY A 61 26.71 35.88 -20.26
C GLY A 61 27.84 35.23 -21.08
N ASP A 62 29.11 35.52 -20.80
CA ASP A 62 30.22 34.88 -21.53
C ASP A 62 30.34 33.40 -21.15
N VAL A 63 30.19 32.52 -22.15
CA VAL A 63 30.37 31.07 -22.04
C VAL A 63 31.69 30.67 -22.67
N THR A 64 32.39 29.73 -22.04
CA THR A 64 33.58 29.11 -22.63
C THR A 64 33.16 27.91 -23.48
N VAL A 65 33.56 27.85 -24.74
CA VAL A 65 33.20 26.76 -25.65
C VAL A 65 34.40 25.87 -25.95
N PHE A 66 34.24 24.58 -25.69
CA PHE A 66 35.19 23.53 -26.05
C PHE A 66 34.66 22.73 -27.24
N ARG A 67 35.30 22.91 -28.40
CA ARG A 67 34.93 22.22 -29.66
C ARG A 67 35.50 20.82 -29.79
N GLY A 68 36.66 20.57 -29.19
CA GLY A 68 37.34 19.27 -29.23
C GLY A 68 36.90 18.34 -28.10
N ALA A 69 37.13 17.04 -28.28
CA ALA A 69 36.98 16.08 -27.19
C ALA A 69 38.06 16.33 -26.13
N LEU A 70 37.68 16.25 -24.85
CA LEU A 70 38.59 16.43 -23.73
C LEU A 70 38.92 15.07 -23.11
N THR A 71 40.17 14.61 -23.27
CA THR A 71 40.64 13.33 -22.73
C THR A 71 41.60 13.56 -21.57
N LEU A 72 41.20 13.08 -20.39
CA LEU A 72 41.87 13.21 -19.09
C LEU A 72 42.00 11.83 -18.41
N GLU A 73 42.05 10.76 -19.20
CA GLU A 73 42.11 9.40 -18.68
C GLU A 73 43.39 9.18 -17.85
N GLN A 74 43.22 8.60 -16.66
CA GLN A 74 44.32 8.33 -15.72
C GLN A 74 45.13 9.58 -15.32
N THR A 75 44.58 10.78 -15.54
CA THR A 75 45.27 12.04 -15.24
C THR A 75 45.16 12.37 -13.75
N ARG A 76 46.27 12.86 -13.17
CA ARG A 76 46.31 13.37 -11.80
C ARG A 76 46.42 14.90 -11.81
N PHE A 77 45.41 15.57 -11.29
CA PHE A 77 45.39 17.01 -11.09
C PHE A 77 45.81 17.35 -9.65
N ASN A 78 46.96 18.01 -9.52
CA ASN A 78 47.47 18.46 -8.22
C ASN A 78 46.91 19.83 -7.80
N GLY A 79 46.49 20.65 -8.76
CA GLY A 79 45.86 21.96 -8.52
C GLY A 79 44.34 21.92 -8.72
N GLU A 80 43.71 23.07 -8.50
CA GLU A 80 42.27 23.25 -8.73
C GLU A 80 41.92 23.11 -10.21
N VAL A 81 40.77 22.50 -10.49
CA VAL A 81 40.24 22.35 -11.85
C VAL A 81 38.91 23.09 -11.94
N THR A 82 38.85 24.10 -12.81
CA THR A 82 37.68 24.95 -12.98
C THR A 82 37.27 25.04 -14.46
N PHE A 83 36.02 24.71 -14.71
CA PHE A 83 35.29 24.76 -15.97
C PHE A 83 33.93 25.43 -15.76
N VAL A 84 33.89 26.49 -14.93
CA VAL A 84 32.65 27.26 -14.71
C VAL A 84 32.15 27.82 -16.04
N ASN A 85 30.83 27.76 -16.25
CA ASN A 85 30.16 28.29 -17.43
C ASN A 85 30.77 27.78 -18.75
N THR A 86 31.10 26.48 -18.82
CA THR A 86 31.77 25.86 -19.97
C THR A 86 30.85 24.94 -20.75
N PHE A 87 30.79 25.10 -22.07
CA PHE A 87 30.06 24.26 -22.99
C PHE A 87 31.01 23.32 -23.74
N PHE A 88 30.98 22.04 -23.38
CA PHE A 88 31.66 20.96 -24.09
C PHE A 88 30.77 20.42 -25.22
N LEU A 89 31.21 20.62 -26.46
CA LEU A 89 30.49 20.17 -27.67
C LEU A 89 30.81 18.72 -28.03
N GLN A 90 31.92 18.19 -27.52
CA GLN A 90 32.36 16.81 -27.70
C GLN A 90 32.53 16.10 -26.36
N SER A 91 32.82 14.80 -26.39
CA SER A 91 32.90 13.97 -25.20
C SER A 91 33.98 14.42 -24.23
N VAL A 92 33.70 14.31 -22.94
CA VAL A 92 34.67 14.53 -21.85
C VAL A 92 34.95 13.20 -21.17
N ASN A 93 36.20 12.74 -21.26
CA ASN A 93 36.60 11.45 -20.72
C ASN A 93 37.67 11.63 -19.63
N ALA A 94 37.27 11.50 -18.37
CA ALA A 94 38.11 11.57 -17.19
C ALA A 94 38.11 10.23 -16.42
N LYS A 95 38.06 9.12 -17.15
CA LYS A 95 38.13 7.77 -16.58
C LYS A 95 39.41 7.61 -15.76
N ASN A 96 39.30 7.09 -14.53
CA ASN A 96 40.42 6.93 -13.59
C ASN A 96 41.16 8.25 -13.24
N ALA A 97 40.58 9.42 -13.51
CA ALA A 97 41.21 10.70 -13.17
C ALA A 97 41.20 10.93 -11.65
N THR A 98 42.23 11.57 -11.12
CA THR A 98 42.33 11.95 -9.70
C THR A 98 42.44 13.46 -9.57
N PHE A 99 41.51 14.07 -8.83
CA PHE A 99 41.48 15.49 -8.53
C PHE A 99 41.78 15.71 -7.04
N LEU A 100 42.96 16.28 -6.74
CA LEU A 100 43.41 16.48 -5.35
C LEU A 100 42.84 17.72 -4.67
N GLN A 101 42.49 18.73 -5.46
CA GLN A 101 41.94 20.01 -5.02
C GLN A 101 40.48 20.14 -5.46
N PRO A 102 39.74 21.17 -5.01
CA PRO A 102 38.35 21.35 -5.40
C PRO A 102 38.18 21.43 -6.92
N THR A 103 37.05 20.89 -7.39
CA THR A 103 36.70 20.94 -8.82
C THR A 103 35.40 21.69 -9.01
N ASN A 104 35.39 22.63 -9.94
CA ASN A 104 34.25 23.49 -10.19
C ASN A 104 33.80 23.40 -11.65
N TRP A 105 32.71 22.70 -11.86
CA TRP A 105 31.99 22.51 -13.11
C TRP A 105 30.66 23.26 -13.10
N HIS A 106 30.47 24.22 -12.19
CA HIS A 106 29.23 24.98 -12.06
C HIS A 106 28.79 25.55 -13.41
N GLU A 107 27.50 25.42 -13.72
CA GLU A 107 26.94 25.87 -14.99
C GLU A 107 27.69 25.25 -16.20
N SER A 108 28.13 24.00 -16.16
CA SER A 108 28.73 23.35 -17.35
C SER A 108 27.66 22.68 -18.23
N ARG A 109 27.91 22.58 -19.54
CA ARG A 109 27.06 21.83 -20.47
C ARG A 109 27.87 20.78 -21.21
N PHE A 110 27.32 19.58 -21.30
CA PHE A 110 27.96 18.45 -21.97
C PHE A 110 27.05 17.91 -23.06
N SER A 111 27.39 18.18 -24.32
CA SER A 111 26.59 17.79 -25.49
C SER A 111 26.68 16.30 -25.83
N ARG A 112 27.76 15.66 -25.38
CA ARG A 112 28.17 14.30 -25.72
C ARG A 112 28.53 13.55 -24.44
N PRO A 113 28.70 12.22 -24.50
CA PRO A 113 28.88 11.42 -23.31
C PRO A 113 30.04 11.88 -22.44
N VAL A 114 29.82 11.86 -21.12
CA VAL A 114 30.83 12.21 -20.12
C VAL A 114 31.16 10.98 -19.29
N ASN A 115 32.45 10.73 -19.09
CA ASN A 115 32.94 9.54 -18.41
C ASN A 115 33.89 9.90 -17.25
N PHE A 116 33.38 9.79 -16.02
CA PHE A 116 34.12 9.88 -14.76
C PHE A 116 34.27 8.51 -14.09
N ASN A 117 34.13 7.41 -14.84
CA ASN A 117 34.23 6.06 -14.29
C ASN A 117 35.56 5.89 -13.51
N ASN A 118 35.47 5.41 -12.27
CA ASN A 118 36.60 5.24 -11.35
C ASN A 118 37.39 6.54 -11.05
N ALA A 119 36.84 7.72 -11.32
CA ALA A 119 37.46 8.98 -10.93
C ALA A 119 37.44 9.19 -9.41
N SER A 120 38.40 9.96 -8.90
CA SER A 120 38.52 10.27 -7.47
C SER A 120 38.56 11.79 -7.24
N PHE A 121 37.53 12.32 -6.60
CA PHE A 121 37.47 13.72 -6.14
C PHE A 121 37.82 13.78 -4.65
N ARG A 122 39.04 14.23 -4.34
CA ARG A 122 39.57 14.28 -2.97
C ARG A 122 39.05 15.45 -2.15
N GLN A 123 38.55 16.48 -2.81
CA GLN A 123 37.92 17.65 -2.19
C GLN A 123 36.56 17.93 -2.84
N ALA A 124 35.91 19.01 -2.42
CA ALA A 124 34.57 19.35 -2.86
C ALA A 124 34.48 19.44 -4.39
N CYS A 125 33.43 18.86 -4.96
CA CYS A 125 33.13 18.96 -6.38
C CYS A 125 31.79 19.66 -6.60
N ASN A 126 31.75 20.62 -7.51
CA ASN A 126 30.57 21.41 -7.79
C ASN A 126 30.13 21.25 -9.25
N PHE A 127 29.00 20.61 -9.49
CA PHE A 127 28.33 20.50 -10.79
C PHE A 127 27.01 21.28 -10.83
N GLN A 128 26.74 22.12 -9.83
CA GLN A 128 25.48 22.83 -9.69
C GLN A 128 25.07 23.58 -10.96
N ASP A 129 23.78 23.53 -11.32
CA ASP A 129 23.20 24.17 -12.52
C ASP A 129 23.78 23.68 -13.86
N SER A 130 24.42 22.50 -13.89
CA SER A 130 24.96 21.89 -15.12
C SER A 130 23.91 21.10 -15.91
N VAL A 131 24.18 20.85 -17.20
CA VAL A 131 23.31 20.07 -18.09
C VAL A 131 24.11 18.98 -18.81
N PHE A 132 23.62 17.74 -18.74
CA PHE A 132 24.15 16.60 -19.49
C PHE A 132 23.12 16.17 -20.53
N PHE A 133 23.39 16.46 -21.81
CA PHE A 133 22.47 16.13 -22.92
C PHE A 133 22.53 14.66 -23.35
N ASP A 134 23.61 13.98 -22.99
CA ASP A 134 23.88 12.58 -23.34
C ASP A 134 24.36 11.84 -22.08
N LYS A 135 24.70 10.56 -22.21
CA LYS A 135 25.03 9.68 -21.08
C LYS A 135 26.12 10.24 -20.18
N ALA A 136 25.86 10.26 -18.87
CA ALA A 136 26.83 10.66 -17.85
C ALA A 136 27.20 9.45 -16.97
N ASN A 137 28.47 9.08 -16.97
CA ASN A 137 28.96 7.91 -16.27
C ASN A 137 29.86 8.29 -15.08
N PHE A 138 29.33 8.12 -13.87
CA PHE A 138 30.00 8.26 -12.57
C PHE A 138 30.14 6.90 -11.85
N LYS A 139 30.18 5.79 -12.61
CA LYS A 139 30.36 4.45 -12.05
C LYS A 139 31.64 4.37 -11.22
N GLN A 140 31.56 3.80 -10.01
CA GLN A 140 32.70 3.62 -9.11
C GLN A 140 33.47 4.92 -8.78
N THR A 141 32.86 6.09 -9.00
CA THR A 141 33.47 7.38 -8.67
C THR A 141 33.48 7.57 -7.15
N GLN A 142 34.57 8.13 -6.63
CA GLN A 142 34.72 8.42 -5.20
C GLN A 142 34.70 9.91 -4.92
N PHE A 143 33.71 10.36 -4.15
CA PHE A 143 33.58 11.72 -3.64
C PHE A 143 33.95 11.73 -2.15
N GLN A 144 35.17 12.22 -1.84
CA GLN A 144 35.68 12.23 -0.47
C GLN A 144 35.09 13.36 0.38
N GLU A 145 34.70 14.45 -0.27
CA GLU A 145 34.09 15.63 0.36
C GLU A 145 32.72 15.92 -0.26
N THR A 146 32.12 17.08 0.07
CA THR A 146 30.79 17.46 -0.39
C THR A 146 30.70 17.44 -1.92
N ALA A 147 29.69 16.74 -2.45
CA ALA A 147 29.42 16.66 -3.87
C ALA A 147 28.11 17.40 -4.19
N ASN A 148 28.22 18.53 -4.90
CA ASN A 148 27.08 19.39 -5.20
C ASN A 148 26.59 19.16 -6.63
N PHE A 149 25.46 18.46 -6.75
CA PHE A 149 24.73 18.20 -7.99
C PHE A 149 23.40 18.96 -8.06
N GLN A 150 23.23 20.03 -7.29
CA GLN A 150 21.93 20.72 -7.22
C GLN A 150 21.53 21.33 -8.57
N ARG A 151 20.23 21.20 -8.90
CA ARG A 151 19.61 21.76 -10.11
C ARG A 151 20.30 21.36 -11.42
N ILE A 152 20.84 20.14 -11.48
CA ILE A 152 21.34 19.56 -12.72
C ILE A 152 20.19 19.01 -13.55
N SER A 153 20.33 19.04 -14.88
CA SER A 153 19.47 18.28 -15.79
C SER A 153 20.26 17.15 -16.46
N PHE A 154 19.82 15.91 -16.26
CA PHE A 154 20.28 14.73 -16.99
C PHE A 154 19.22 14.38 -18.04
N GLU A 155 19.48 14.73 -19.31
CA GLU A 155 18.56 14.51 -20.43
C GLU A 155 18.60 13.07 -20.97
N ASN A 156 19.58 12.29 -20.51
CA ASN A 156 19.78 10.88 -20.86
C ASN A 156 20.25 10.13 -19.60
N VAL A 157 20.49 8.82 -19.74
CA VAL A 157 20.87 7.93 -18.64
C VAL A 157 22.10 8.44 -17.89
N ALA A 158 21.97 8.50 -16.56
CA ALA A 158 23.03 8.86 -15.66
C ALA A 158 23.31 7.72 -14.69
N ASN A 159 24.56 7.25 -14.70
CA ASN A 159 24.99 6.04 -14.02
C ASN A 159 25.95 6.39 -12.88
N PHE A 160 25.52 6.21 -11.63
CA PHE A 160 26.30 6.35 -10.41
C PHE A 160 26.61 5.00 -9.75
N ASN A 161 26.41 3.89 -10.45
CA ASN A 161 26.53 2.54 -9.91
C ASN A 161 27.86 2.33 -9.14
N GLU A 162 27.78 1.77 -7.95
CA GLU A 162 28.93 1.54 -7.03
C GLU A 162 29.72 2.81 -6.64
N ALA A 163 29.19 4.03 -6.87
CA ALA A 163 29.83 5.26 -6.42
C ALA A 163 29.84 5.37 -4.88
N GLN A 164 30.77 6.16 -4.36
CA GLN A 164 30.96 6.37 -2.92
C GLN A 164 30.92 7.86 -2.58
N PHE A 165 29.99 8.25 -1.71
CA PHE A 165 29.86 9.60 -1.18
C PHE A 165 30.20 9.58 0.31
N LYS A 166 31.38 10.08 0.67
CA LYS A 166 31.81 10.11 2.08
C LYS A 166 31.18 11.23 2.89
N GLN A 167 30.90 12.35 2.24
CA GLN A 167 30.25 13.52 2.83
C GLN A 167 28.92 13.80 2.15
N LEU A 168 28.32 14.95 2.46
CA LEU A 168 27.01 15.38 1.97
C LEU A 168 26.93 15.33 0.43
N ALA A 169 25.94 14.61 -0.09
CA ALA A 169 25.62 14.57 -1.51
C ALA A 169 24.33 15.34 -1.79
N LYS A 170 24.43 16.44 -2.54
CA LYS A 170 23.30 17.35 -2.81
C LYS A 170 22.77 17.15 -4.22
N PHE A 171 21.61 16.53 -4.36
CA PHE A 171 20.84 16.34 -5.60
C PHE A 171 19.52 17.11 -5.59
N GLY A 172 19.45 18.21 -4.83
CA GLY A 172 18.23 19.00 -4.72
C GLY A 172 17.87 19.70 -6.04
N GLY A 173 16.61 19.57 -6.47
CA GLY A 173 16.11 20.18 -7.71
C GLY A 173 16.58 19.52 -9.00
N VAL A 174 17.23 18.34 -8.93
CA VAL A 174 17.75 17.65 -10.12
C VAL A 174 16.59 17.13 -10.98
N GLN A 175 16.74 17.24 -12.30
CA GLN A 175 15.80 16.72 -13.28
C GLN A 175 16.43 15.49 -13.97
N TRP A 176 15.77 14.35 -13.87
CA TRP A 176 16.17 13.10 -14.52
C TRP A 176 15.16 12.77 -15.62
N GLN A 177 15.50 13.04 -16.87
CA GLN A 177 14.62 12.78 -18.02
C GLN A 177 14.57 11.29 -18.39
N ASP A 178 15.65 10.58 -18.12
CA ASP A 178 15.80 9.13 -18.30
C ASP A 178 16.16 8.45 -16.96
N ASN A 179 16.48 7.16 -16.98
CA ASN A 179 16.76 6.36 -15.79
C ASN A 179 17.98 6.89 -15.01
N ALA A 180 17.82 6.95 -13.68
CA ALA A 180 18.87 7.28 -12.73
C ALA A 180 19.32 6.00 -12.00
N ASP A 181 20.55 5.57 -12.22
CA ASP A 181 21.08 4.34 -11.60
C ASP A 181 22.06 4.65 -10.46
N PHE A 182 21.63 4.38 -9.23
CA PHE A 182 22.43 4.47 -8.00
C PHE A 182 22.64 3.10 -7.35
N SER A 183 22.57 2.02 -8.13
CA SER A 183 22.70 0.66 -7.60
C SER A 183 24.08 0.44 -6.96
N GLY A 184 24.12 -0.16 -5.77
CA GLY A 184 25.35 -0.43 -5.02
C GLY A 184 26.05 0.83 -4.47
N VAL A 185 25.43 2.01 -4.54
CA VAL A 185 26.02 3.25 -4.04
C VAL A 185 26.09 3.24 -2.51
N ARG A 186 27.16 3.83 -1.96
CA ARG A 186 27.29 4.06 -0.51
C ARG A 186 27.31 5.55 -0.19
N PHE A 187 26.30 6.00 0.54
CA PHE A 187 26.23 7.32 1.14
C PHE A 187 26.59 7.22 2.64
N ALA A 188 27.83 7.58 2.98
CA ALA A 188 28.29 7.57 4.38
C ALA A 188 27.75 8.75 5.19
N ASN A 189 27.35 9.81 4.50
CA ASN A 189 26.66 10.97 5.08
C ASN A 189 25.34 11.20 4.34
N GLN A 190 24.66 12.32 4.62
CA GLN A 190 23.32 12.62 4.11
C GLN A 190 23.28 12.72 2.57
N ALA A 191 22.20 12.20 1.97
CA ALA A 191 21.88 12.35 0.56
C ALA A 191 20.57 13.14 0.40
N GLN A 192 20.61 14.24 -0.36
CA GLN A 192 19.48 15.18 -0.47
C GLN A 192 18.94 15.23 -1.90
N PHE A 193 17.78 14.65 -2.14
CA PHE A 193 17.02 14.68 -3.40
C PHE A 193 15.77 15.57 -3.29
N THR A 194 15.82 16.60 -2.45
CA THR A 194 14.69 17.52 -2.24
C THR A 194 14.28 18.19 -3.55
N ARG A 195 12.98 18.14 -3.91
CA ARG A 195 12.46 18.65 -5.20
C ARG A 195 13.10 18.03 -6.45
N ALA A 196 13.71 16.85 -6.34
CA ALA A 196 14.17 16.13 -7.51
C ALA A 196 12.98 15.58 -8.32
N SER A 197 13.08 15.57 -9.64
CA SER A 197 12.05 15.05 -10.53
C SER A 197 12.60 13.86 -11.32
N PHE A 198 11.96 12.71 -11.20
CA PHE A 198 12.30 11.48 -11.89
C PHE A 198 11.23 11.13 -12.91
N ASN A 199 11.50 11.40 -14.19
CA ASN A 199 10.58 11.10 -15.29
C ASN A 199 10.57 9.61 -15.67
N GLN A 200 11.69 8.93 -15.46
CA GLN A 200 11.81 7.47 -15.55
C GLN A 200 12.16 6.87 -14.18
N SER A 201 12.59 5.60 -14.16
CA SER A 201 12.83 4.86 -12.93
C SER A 201 14.09 5.34 -12.19
N LEU A 202 14.02 5.30 -10.85
CA LEU A 202 15.16 5.49 -9.97
C LEU A 202 15.58 4.14 -9.40
N SER A 203 16.78 3.68 -9.73
CA SER A 203 17.35 2.46 -9.16
C SER A 203 18.23 2.77 -7.95
N LEU A 204 17.86 2.25 -6.80
CA LEU A 204 18.59 2.28 -5.52
C LEU A 204 18.85 0.85 -5.01
N VAL A 205 19.01 -0.09 -5.94
CA VAL A 205 19.23 -1.51 -5.63
C VAL A 205 20.54 -1.66 -4.86
N GLU A 206 20.51 -2.34 -3.71
CA GLU A 206 21.69 -2.56 -2.85
C GLU A 206 22.40 -1.26 -2.41
N THR A 207 21.72 -0.11 -2.47
CA THR A 207 22.26 1.17 -1.99
C THR A 207 22.29 1.19 -0.47
N THR A 208 23.37 1.72 0.12
CA THR A 208 23.50 1.90 1.56
C THR A 208 23.45 3.38 1.94
N PHE A 209 22.51 3.75 2.79
CA PHE A 209 22.39 5.06 3.43
C PHE A 209 22.76 4.94 4.91
N GLU A 210 23.96 5.40 5.27
CA GLU A 210 24.42 5.39 6.67
C GLU A 210 23.76 6.51 7.50
N GLN A 211 23.42 7.62 6.84
CA GLN A 211 22.69 8.75 7.42
C GLN A 211 21.36 8.97 6.69
N ALA A 212 20.77 10.15 6.81
CA ALA A 212 19.48 10.46 6.22
C ALA A 212 19.52 10.53 4.69
N VAL A 213 18.51 9.94 4.03
CA VAL A 213 18.15 10.24 2.64
C VAL A 213 16.85 11.05 2.59
N ILE A 214 16.84 12.14 1.85
CA ILE A 214 15.72 13.09 1.82
C ILE A 214 15.16 13.21 0.40
N PHE A 215 13.92 12.78 0.20
CA PHE A 215 13.12 12.91 -1.02
C PHE A 215 11.96 13.89 -0.86
N ARG A 216 12.07 14.86 0.05
CA ARG A 216 11.02 15.85 0.29
C ARG A 216 10.64 16.58 -0.98
N GLU A 217 9.34 16.69 -1.26
CA GLU A 217 8.81 17.32 -2.47
C GLU A 217 9.34 16.72 -3.80
N ALA A 218 9.89 15.49 -3.77
CA ALA A 218 10.35 14.82 -4.99
C ALA A 218 9.17 14.28 -5.80
N LEU A 219 9.34 14.24 -7.13
CA LEU A 219 8.33 13.75 -8.07
C LEU A 219 8.80 12.42 -8.67
N PHE A 220 8.01 11.37 -8.53
CA PHE A 220 8.29 10.04 -9.08
C PHE A 220 7.23 9.63 -10.11
N ASN A 221 7.58 9.73 -11.40
CA ASN A 221 6.68 9.35 -12.50
C ASN A 221 6.74 7.86 -12.84
N ARG A 222 7.75 7.14 -12.33
CA ARG A 222 7.94 5.70 -12.47
C ARG A 222 8.44 5.09 -11.14
N PRO A 223 8.45 3.76 -11.01
CA PRO A 223 8.84 3.10 -9.76
C PRO A 223 10.24 3.47 -9.28
N VAL A 224 10.41 3.47 -7.96
CA VAL A 224 11.69 3.58 -7.26
C VAL A 224 12.07 2.19 -6.77
N ASP A 225 13.22 1.68 -7.19
CA ASP A 225 13.69 0.36 -6.85
C ASP A 225 14.64 0.40 -5.66
N LEU A 226 14.18 -0.06 -4.49
CA LEU A 226 14.93 -0.11 -3.24
C LEU A 226 15.29 -1.56 -2.85
N ARG A 227 15.31 -2.49 -3.81
CA ARG A 227 15.62 -3.90 -3.53
C ARG A 227 16.98 -4.04 -2.87
N GLY A 228 17.02 -4.73 -1.72
CA GLY A 228 18.26 -4.94 -0.97
C GLY A 228 18.91 -3.67 -0.41
N ALA A 229 18.26 -2.50 -0.49
CA ALA A 229 18.80 -1.27 0.05
C ALA A 229 18.89 -1.33 1.58
N SER A 230 19.83 -0.58 2.16
CA SER A 230 20.03 -0.50 3.61
C SER A 230 19.89 0.94 4.11
N ILE A 231 18.95 1.17 5.03
CA ILE A 231 18.69 2.48 5.64
C ILE A 231 19.05 2.39 7.13
N LEU A 232 20.13 3.04 7.54
CA LEU A 232 20.61 2.96 8.93
C LEU A 232 19.96 4.02 9.84
N ASN A 233 19.61 5.19 9.29
CA ASN A 233 19.13 6.33 10.08
C ASN A 233 17.75 6.85 9.63
N GLN A 234 17.62 7.41 8.43
CA GLN A 234 16.34 7.99 8.02
C GLN A 234 16.14 7.96 6.52
N ALA A 235 14.92 7.70 6.07
CA ALA A 235 14.46 8.01 4.72
C ALA A 235 13.20 8.87 4.81
N ASP A 236 13.23 10.04 4.20
CA ASP A 236 12.15 11.03 4.28
C ASP A 236 11.50 11.26 2.92
N PHE A 237 10.27 10.77 2.75
CA PHE A 237 9.41 10.94 1.57
C PHE A 237 8.27 11.94 1.83
N SER A 238 8.39 12.82 2.83
CA SER A 238 7.34 13.81 3.12
C SER A 238 7.08 14.71 1.91
N ASP A 239 5.81 14.94 1.58
CA ASP A 239 5.40 15.75 0.43
C ASP A 239 5.90 15.23 -0.94
N ALA A 240 6.44 14.01 -1.01
CA ALA A 240 6.78 13.39 -2.29
C ALA A 240 5.51 13.01 -3.05
N ILE A 241 5.55 13.18 -4.38
CA ILE A 241 4.43 12.90 -5.27
C ILE A 241 4.74 11.67 -6.10
N PHE A 242 3.89 10.65 -5.96
CA PHE A 242 3.95 9.43 -6.76
C PHE A 242 2.86 9.48 -7.83
N SER A 243 3.23 9.35 -9.10
CA SER A 243 2.25 9.17 -10.18
C SER A 243 1.51 7.82 -10.05
N SER A 244 0.42 7.63 -10.79
CA SER A 244 -0.39 6.40 -10.72
C SER A 244 0.35 5.10 -11.03
N ALA A 245 1.47 5.16 -11.76
CA ALA A 245 2.31 4.01 -12.10
C ALA A 245 3.57 3.90 -11.23
N SER A 246 3.69 4.72 -10.18
CA SER A 246 4.86 4.80 -9.32
C SER A 246 4.61 4.17 -7.96
N PHE A 247 5.64 3.51 -7.43
CA PHE A 247 5.64 2.83 -6.14
C PHE A 247 7.10 2.60 -5.70
N LEU A 248 7.27 2.20 -4.45
CA LEU A 248 8.54 1.83 -3.82
C LEU A 248 8.68 0.30 -3.81
N ASN A 249 9.51 -0.24 -4.69
CA ASN A 249 9.80 -1.68 -4.73
C ASN A 249 10.83 -2.02 -3.64
N VAL A 250 10.40 -2.65 -2.54
CA VAL A 250 11.23 -2.86 -1.33
C VAL A 250 11.59 -4.31 -0.93
N PRO A 251 11.58 -5.34 -1.81
CA PRO A 251 12.09 -6.66 -1.45
C PRO A 251 13.51 -6.63 -0.89
N GLY A 252 13.72 -7.28 0.26
CA GLY A 252 15.02 -7.32 0.91
C GLY A 252 15.50 -5.99 1.54
N LEU A 253 14.67 -4.95 1.60
CA LEU A 253 15.00 -3.69 2.29
C LEU A 253 15.41 -3.95 3.76
N THR A 254 16.59 -3.49 4.17
CA THR A 254 17.10 -3.69 5.53
C THR A 254 17.16 -2.37 6.30
N PHE A 255 16.54 -2.34 7.48
CA PHE A 255 16.68 -1.24 8.44
C PHE A 255 16.29 -1.72 9.84
N ASN A 256 16.83 -1.07 10.87
CA ASN A 256 16.42 -1.31 12.26
C ASN A 256 15.17 -0.49 12.55
N SER A 257 14.03 -1.16 12.76
CA SER A 257 12.73 -0.50 12.97
C SER A 257 12.67 0.42 14.19
N ASN A 258 13.56 0.24 15.18
CA ASN A 258 13.61 1.03 16.42
C ASN A 258 14.57 2.23 16.33
N GLN A 259 15.45 2.26 15.33
CA GLN A 259 16.48 3.30 15.19
C GLN A 259 16.23 4.11 13.92
N ALA A 260 16.06 3.42 12.79
CA ALA A 260 15.84 4.06 11.53
C ALA A 260 14.40 4.57 11.42
N LYS A 261 14.17 5.72 10.79
CA LYS A 261 12.83 6.29 10.56
C LYS A 261 12.51 6.37 9.08
N ILE A 262 11.39 5.78 8.69
CA ILE A 262 10.81 5.96 7.36
C ILE A 262 9.67 6.96 7.50
N LEU A 263 9.83 8.15 6.91
CA LEU A 263 8.86 9.23 6.97
C LEU A 263 8.15 9.38 5.63
N GLY A 264 6.90 9.79 5.68
CA GLY A 264 6.08 10.12 4.52
C GLY A 264 4.72 10.66 4.96
N ASN A 265 3.88 10.99 4.00
CA ASN A 265 2.55 11.52 4.27
C ASN A 265 1.66 10.45 4.94
N PRO A 266 1.13 10.72 6.15
CA PRO A 266 0.30 9.75 6.88
C PRO A 266 -0.91 9.27 6.05
N GLY A 267 -1.13 7.96 6.03
CA GLY A 267 -2.19 7.29 5.29
C GLY A 267 -1.93 7.12 3.79
N GLN A 268 -0.84 7.68 3.27
CA GLN A 268 -0.49 7.61 1.85
C GLN A 268 0.77 6.76 1.62
N ILE A 269 1.82 6.98 2.42
CA ILE A 269 3.12 6.32 2.20
C ILE A 269 3.05 4.79 2.32
N GLY A 270 2.21 4.27 3.22
CA GLY A 270 2.01 2.83 3.40
C GLY A 270 1.47 2.12 2.15
N GLN A 271 0.74 2.84 1.30
CA GLN A 271 0.19 2.30 0.03
C GLN A 271 1.24 2.28 -1.09
N MET A 272 2.31 3.06 -0.96
CA MET A 272 3.35 3.15 -1.99
C MET A 272 4.33 1.97 -1.94
N PHE A 273 4.37 1.18 -0.86
CA PHE A 273 5.28 0.03 -0.77
C PHE A 273 4.76 -1.16 -1.57
N ASP A 274 5.52 -1.58 -2.56
CA ASP A 274 5.28 -2.81 -3.32
C ASP A 274 6.18 -3.95 -2.83
N ILE A 275 5.54 -5.07 -2.50
CA ILE A 275 6.17 -6.30 -2.02
C ILE A 275 5.46 -7.46 -2.72
N PRO A 276 6.05 -8.06 -3.77
CA PRO A 276 5.36 -9.01 -4.64
C PRO A 276 5.14 -10.38 -3.99
N THR A 277 5.97 -10.75 -3.00
CA THR A 277 5.94 -12.06 -2.33
C THR A 277 6.16 -11.95 -0.83
N LEU A 278 5.45 -12.79 -0.06
CA LEU A 278 5.67 -12.90 1.38
C LEU A 278 6.97 -13.65 1.72
N GLN A 279 7.29 -14.70 0.95
CA GLN A 279 8.52 -15.48 1.11
C GLN A 279 9.74 -14.57 0.91
N GLY A 280 10.66 -14.56 1.88
CA GLY A 280 11.84 -13.69 1.90
C GLY A 280 11.60 -12.26 2.44
N ASN A 281 10.35 -11.77 2.47
CA ASN A 281 10.04 -10.37 2.82
C ASN A 281 9.24 -10.20 4.12
N GLN A 282 9.08 -11.27 4.92
CA GLN A 282 8.34 -11.21 6.19
C GLN A 282 8.93 -10.18 7.17
N ASN A 283 10.27 -10.08 7.22
CA ASN A 283 10.96 -9.11 8.06
C ASN A 283 10.77 -7.67 7.57
N VAL A 284 10.73 -7.45 6.25
CA VAL A 284 10.49 -6.12 5.66
C VAL A 284 9.12 -5.60 6.10
N LEU A 285 8.06 -6.40 5.88
CA LEU A 285 6.69 -6.05 6.29
C LEU A 285 6.58 -5.83 7.80
N ARG A 286 7.21 -6.69 8.60
CA ARG A 286 7.21 -6.57 10.07
C ARG A 286 7.91 -5.28 10.52
N ASN A 287 9.09 -5.00 9.99
CA ASN A 287 9.88 -3.84 10.37
C ASN A 287 9.19 -2.54 9.94
N LEU A 288 8.63 -2.47 8.72
CA LEU A 288 7.85 -1.32 8.25
C LEU A 288 6.62 -1.09 9.12
N GLY A 289 5.84 -2.14 9.39
CA GLY A 289 4.68 -2.04 10.27
C GLY A 289 5.04 -1.59 11.70
N GLN A 290 6.15 -2.07 12.26
CA GLN A 290 6.65 -1.62 13.57
C GLN A 290 7.10 -0.15 13.52
N ASN A 291 7.78 0.25 12.46
CA ASN A 291 8.27 1.61 12.28
C ASN A 291 7.13 2.63 12.23
N PHE A 292 6.09 2.37 11.43
CA PHE A 292 4.92 3.25 11.34
C PHE A 292 4.10 3.29 12.62
N ARG A 293 3.96 2.16 13.33
CA ARG A 293 3.29 2.15 14.65
C ARG A 293 4.02 3.01 15.68
N GLN A 294 5.35 2.93 15.74
CA GLN A 294 6.16 3.76 16.66
C GLN A 294 6.03 5.25 16.35
N GLN A 295 5.82 5.58 15.07
CA GLN A 295 5.59 6.95 14.61
C GLN A 295 4.11 7.39 14.67
N GLN A 296 3.23 6.58 15.25
CA GLN A 296 1.78 6.83 15.33
C GLN A 296 1.08 6.95 13.96
N GLN A 297 1.71 6.48 12.89
CA GLN A 297 1.11 6.36 11.55
C GLN A 297 0.34 5.04 11.43
N VAL A 298 -0.80 4.98 12.14
CA VAL A 298 -1.59 3.74 12.27
C VAL A 298 -2.18 3.28 10.93
N ALA A 299 -2.63 4.22 10.09
CA ALA A 299 -3.20 3.91 8.78
C ALA A 299 -2.19 3.18 7.87
N ASP A 300 -0.95 3.68 7.79
CA ASP A 300 0.11 3.07 6.99
C ASP A 300 0.53 1.69 7.51
N ALA A 301 0.63 1.55 8.85
CA ALA A 301 0.91 0.26 9.46
C ALA A 301 -0.21 -0.77 9.17
N ASN A 302 -1.46 -0.33 9.19
CA ASN A 302 -2.62 -1.17 8.91
C ASN A 302 -2.66 -1.58 7.44
N GLN A 303 -2.32 -0.67 6.51
CA GLN A 303 -2.16 -0.99 5.09
C GLN A 303 -1.14 -2.11 4.88
N LEU A 304 0.03 -2.04 5.53
CA LEU A 304 1.06 -3.06 5.39
C LEU A 304 0.67 -4.42 5.99
N GLU A 305 -0.05 -4.44 7.12
CA GLU A 305 -0.58 -5.69 7.68
C GLU A 305 -1.66 -6.30 6.78
N TYR A 306 -2.46 -5.46 6.13
CA TYR A 306 -3.43 -5.90 5.14
C TYR A 306 -2.73 -6.53 3.94
N THR A 307 -1.76 -5.84 3.33
CA THR A 307 -0.93 -6.38 2.23
C THR A 307 -0.27 -7.71 2.63
N LYS A 308 0.28 -7.80 3.84
CA LYS A 308 0.87 -9.04 4.36
C LYS A 308 -0.13 -10.20 4.37
N GLN A 309 -1.38 -9.96 4.78
CA GLN A 309 -2.40 -11.00 4.76
C GLN A 309 -2.91 -11.33 3.36
N GLN A 310 -3.00 -10.35 2.44
CA GLN A 310 -3.31 -10.63 1.03
C GLN A 310 -2.24 -11.54 0.40
N LEU A 311 -0.96 -11.25 0.65
CA LEU A 311 0.14 -12.10 0.18
C LEU A 311 0.07 -13.51 0.81
N ARG A 312 -0.28 -13.61 2.08
CA ARG A 312 -0.51 -14.90 2.74
C ARG A 312 -1.66 -15.68 2.12
N LEU A 313 -2.76 -14.99 1.78
CA LEU A 313 -3.89 -15.61 1.10
C LEU A 313 -3.49 -16.11 -0.30
N LYS A 314 -2.70 -15.32 -1.03
CA LYS A 314 -2.14 -15.72 -2.33
C LYS A 314 -1.25 -16.96 -2.20
N GLU A 315 -0.41 -17.03 -1.17
CA GLU A 315 0.42 -18.22 -0.88
C GLU A 315 -0.43 -19.45 -0.56
N LEU A 316 -1.46 -19.32 0.30
CA LEU A 316 -2.38 -20.42 0.61
C LEU A 316 -3.15 -20.90 -0.62
N SER A 317 -3.69 -19.97 -1.41
CA SER A 317 -4.38 -20.29 -2.68
C SER A 317 -3.47 -21.07 -3.62
N LYS A 318 -2.21 -20.61 -3.75
CA LYS A 318 -1.20 -21.27 -4.55
C LYS A 318 -0.91 -22.69 -4.04
N ARG A 319 -0.78 -22.91 -2.73
CA ARG A 319 -0.57 -24.26 -2.16
C ARG A 319 -1.75 -25.20 -2.37
N LEU A 320 -2.98 -24.69 -2.32
CA LEU A 320 -4.20 -25.50 -2.45
C LEU A 320 -4.50 -25.92 -3.90
N ILE A 321 -4.28 -25.03 -4.86
CA ILE A 321 -4.71 -25.20 -6.26
C ILE A 321 -3.51 -25.42 -7.22
N GLY A 322 -2.32 -24.98 -6.82
CA GLY A 322 -1.12 -25.06 -7.65
C GLY A 322 -0.67 -26.49 -7.91
N THR A 323 0.02 -26.68 -9.03
CA THR A 323 0.60 -27.98 -9.39
C THR A 323 1.86 -28.19 -8.57
N ASN A 324 1.83 -29.13 -7.63
CA ASN A 324 2.98 -29.46 -6.80
C ASN A 324 3.99 -30.32 -7.58
N ILE A 325 5.21 -29.81 -7.73
CA ILE A 325 6.25 -30.44 -8.54
C ILE A 325 6.66 -31.83 -8.03
N ASN A 326 6.51 -32.09 -6.74
CA ASN A 326 6.90 -33.36 -6.11
C ASN A 326 5.85 -34.46 -6.27
N SER A 327 4.60 -34.14 -6.63
CA SER A 327 3.50 -35.10 -6.74
C SER A 327 2.75 -35.08 -8.07
N ALA A 328 2.92 -34.04 -8.90
CA ALA A 328 2.22 -33.92 -10.17
C ALA A 328 2.62 -35.00 -11.18
N LEU A 329 1.67 -35.51 -11.96
CA LEU A 329 1.99 -36.41 -13.08
C LEU A 329 2.80 -35.68 -14.16
N VAL A 330 3.64 -36.40 -14.92
CA VAL A 330 4.40 -35.84 -16.06
C VAL A 330 3.49 -35.10 -17.03
N ALA A 331 2.32 -35.67 -17.34
CA ALA A 331 1.30 -35.03 -18.18
C ALA A 331 0.80 -33.68 -17.61
N SER A 332 0.67 -33.57 -16.28
CA SER A 332 0.28 -32.32 -15.62
C SER A 332 1.39 -31.26 -15.69
N LEU A 333 2.65 -31.67 -15.59
CA LEU A 333 3.81 -30.77 -15.78
C LEU A 333 3.88 -30.25 -17.22
N VAL A 334 3.61 -31.11 -18.21
CA VAL A 334 3.53 -30.70 -19.62
C VAL A 334 2.36 -29.73 -19.84
N LYS A 335 1.18 -30.00 -19.26
CA LYS A 335 0.02 -29.10 -19.32
C LYS A 335 0.29 -27.75 -18.64
N LEU A 336 1.12 -27.73 -17.60
CA LEU A 336 1.53 -26.50 -16.92
C LEU A 336 2.35 -25.59 -17.86
N GLY A 337 3.16 -26.21 -18.74
CA GLY A 337 3.97 -25.54 -19.75
C GLY A 337 5.42 -25.99 -19.84
N PHE A 338 5.83 -27.05 -19.11
CA PHE A 338 7.13 -27.69 -19.31
C PHE A 338 7.16 -28.50 -20.60
N SER A 339 8.33 -28.60 -21.25
CA SER A 339 8.51 -29.55 -22.34
C SER A 339 8.47 -31.00 -21.82
N PRO A 340 8.17 -32.00 -22.66
CA PRO A 340 8.19 -33.40 -22.25
C PRO A 340 9.55 -33.84 -21.68
N THR A 341 10.65 -33.31 -22.21
CA THR A 341 12.01 -33.59 -21.71
C THR A 341 12.21 -33.00 -20.31
N GLN A 342 11.86 -31.73 -20.10
CA GLN A 342 11.93 -31.07 -18.80
C GLN A 342 11.08 -31.79 -17.75
N ALA A 343 9.84 -32.15 -18.10
CA ALA A 343 8.93 -32.85 -17.19
C ALA A 343 9.49 -34.22 -16.76
N ASN A 344 10.14 -34.96 -17.66
CA ASN A 344 10.80 -36.23 -17.35
C ASN A 344 12.04 -36.03 -16.46
N VAL A 345 12.86 -35.00 -16.70
CA VAL A 345 14.01 -34.69 -15.85
C VAL A 345 13.57 -34.33 -14.43
N ILE A 346 12.49 -33.54 -14.29
CA ILE A 346 11.88 -33.22 -12.99
C ILE A 346 11.42 -34.51 -12.30
N ASP A 347 10.75 -35.41 -13.02
CA ASP A 347 10.23 -36.67 -12.48
C ASP A 347 11.35 -37.61 -12.00
N GLN A 348 12.40 -37.77 -12.79
CA GLN A 348 13.57 -38.55 -12.39
C GLN A 348 14.26 -37.93 -11.17
N ARG A 349 14.42 -36.60 -11.15
CA ARG A 349 15.12 -35.89 -10.06
C ARG A 349 14.38 -35.98 -8.74
N ARG A 350 13.04 -35.86 -8.72
CA ARG A 350 12.24 -35.92 -7.48
C ARG A 350 12.16 -37.32 -6.88
N GLN A 351 12.27 -38.39 -7.69
CA GLN A 351 12.34 -39.77 -7.21
C GLN A 351 13.61 -40.01 -6.38
N ILE A 352 14.71 -39.34 -6.72
CA ILE A 352 15.97 -39.41 -5.95
C ILE A 352 15.90 -38.52 -4.70
N LYS A 353 15.45 -37.28 -4.86
CA LYS A 353 15.30 -36.33 -3.75
C LYS A 353 14.24 -35.29 -4.09
N ALA A 354 13.22 -35.16 -3.24
CA ALA A 354 12.18 -34.15 -3.39
C ALA A 354 12.76 -32.73 -3.41
N PHE A 355 12.16 -31.85 -4.22
CA PHE A 355 12.50 -30.44 -4.29
C PHE A 355 11.99 -29.71 -3.05
N ARG A 356 12.88 -28.97 -2.37
CA ARG A 356 12.54 -28.21 -1.15
C ARG A 356 12.26 -26.74 -1.43
N ASN A 357 12.83 -26.19 -2.49
CA ASN A 357 12.71 -24.79 -2.87
C ASN A 357 12.88 -24.63 -4.38
N SER A 358 12.52 -23.45 -4.89
CA SER A 358 12.63 -23.13 -6.31
C SER A 358 14.06 -23.10 -6.84
N SER A 359 15.07 -22.85 -5.99
CA SER A 359 16.47 -22.84 -6.43
C SER A 359 16.97 -24.23 -6.80
N GLU A 360 16.52 -25.30 -6.13
CA GLU A 360 16.81 -26.67 -6.55
C GLU A 360 16.20 -26.99 -7.94
N LEU A 361 15.07 -26.38 -8.29
CA LEU A 361 14.48 -26.54 -9.62
C LEU A 361 15.31 -25.85 -10.71
N LEU A 362 15.77 -24.63 -10.43
CA LEU A 362 16.64 -23.85 -11.32
C LEU A 362 18.06 -24.43 -11.48
N SER A 363 18.43 -25.43 -10.67
CA SER A 363 19.70 -26.15 -10.83
C SER A 363 19.69 -27.20 -11.95
N LEU A 364 18.52 -27.46 -12.55
CA LEU A 364 18.40 -28.38 -13.68
C LEU A 364 18.81 -27.69 -14.98
N ALA A 365 19.67 -28.35 -15.76
CA ALA A 365 20.31 -27.79 -16.95
C ALA A 365 19.34 -27.29 -18.05
N ASP A 366 18.08 -27.74 -18.04
CA ASP A 366 17.07 -27.39 -19.03
C ASP A 366 15.98 -26.42 -18.51
N ILE A 367 16.12 -25.88 -17.29
CA ILE A 367 15.11 -24.99 -16.68
C ILE A 367 15.73 -23.64 -16.34
N ASP A 368 15.53 -22.68 -17.24
CA ASP A 368 15.99 -21.31 -17.06
C ASP A 368 15.01 -20.47 -16.21
N LEU A 369 15.54 -19.37 -15.68
CA LEU A 369 14.78 -18.42 -14.85
C LEU A 369 13.54 -17.85 -15.58
N GLU A 370 13.62 -17.65 -16.90
CA GLU A 370 12.52 -17.15 -17.71
C GLU A 370 11.33 -18.12 -17.73
N ILE A 371 11.61 -19.41 -17.88
CA ILE A 371 10.61 -20.48 -17.85
C ILE A 371 9.99 -20.55 -16.46
N TYR A 372 10.82 -20.53 -15.41
CA TYR A 372 10.33 -20.54 -14.05
C TYR A 372 9.41 -19.35 -13.77
N ASN A 373 9.78 -18.12 -14.14
CA ASN A 373 8.95 -16.93 -13.93
C ASN A 373 7.59 -17.01 -14.65
N LYS A 374 7.55 -17.65 -15.83
CA LYS A 374 6.29 -17.87 -16.58
C LYS A 374 5.35 -18.88 -15.89
N LEU A 375 5.92 -19.82 -15.14
CA LEU A 375 5.18 -20.91 -14.50
C LEU A 375 5.00 -20.72 -13.00
N SER A 376 5.76 -19.81 -12.38
CA SER A 376 5.91 -19.70 -10.92
C SER A 376 4.59 -19.45 -10.23
N ASP A 377 3.65 -18.74 -10.84
CA ASP A 377 2.33 -18.47 -10.23
C ASP A 377 1.48 -19.73 -10.04
N ARG A 378 1.66 -20.73 -10.90
CA ARG A 378 0.88 -21.98 -10.90
C ARG A 378 1.66 -23.18 -10.36
N LEU A 379 2.95 -23.01 -10.11
CA LEU A 379 3.86 -24.05 -9.66
C LEU A 379 4.11 -23.98 -8.15
N VAL A 380 3.96 -25.11 -7.46
CA VAL A 380 4.29 -25.23 -6.03
C VAL A 380 5.51 -26.13 -5.86
N VAL A 381 6.51 -25.65 -5.12
CA VAL A 381 7.69 -26.42 -4.71
C VAL A 381 7.67 -26.57 -3.20
N ALA A 382 7.01 -27.63 -2.74
CA ALA A 382 6.86 -27.97 -1.33
C ALA A 382 6.60 -29.48 -1.18
N GLU A 383 6.67 -29.98 0.04
CA GLU A 383 6.23 -31.35 0.34
C GLU A 383 4.74 -31.52 -0.02
N PRO A 384 4.34 -32.69 -0.54
CA PRO A 384 2.94 -32.95 -0.89
C PRO A 384 2.06 -32.94 0.36
N LEU A 385 0.93 -32.26 0.27
CA LEU A 385 -0.03 -32.16 1.37
C LEU A 385 -0.77 -33.49 1.55
N SER A 386 -0.87 -33.96 2.80
CA SER A 386 -1.83 -35.00 3.17
C SER A 386 -3.27 -34.46 3.07
N LEU A 387 -4.27 -35.34 2.97
CA LEU A 387 -5.69 -34.93 2.94
C LEU A 387 -6.06 -34.08 4.16
N GLY A 388 -5.61 -34.46 5.35
CA GLY A 388 -5.85 -33.69 6.59
C GLY A 388 -5.18 -32.32 6.57
N SER A 389 -3.93 -32.24 6.11
CA SER A 389 -3.21 -30.97 5.97
C SER A 389 -3.87 -30.06 4.94
N TRP A 390 -4.34 -30.63 3.83
CA TRP A 390 -5.06 -29.89 2.80
C TRP A 390 -6.38 -29.31 3.33
N LEU A 391 -7.17 -30.09 4.08
CA LEU A 391 -8.40 -29.61 4.71
C LEU A 391 -8.12 -28.47 5.70
N LEU A 392 -7.03 -28.56 6.47
CA LEU A 392 -6.61 -27.51 7.39
C LEU A 392 -6.20 -26.23 6.65
N GLU A 393 -5.38 -26.34 5.60
CA GLU A 393 -5.01 -25.19 4.76
C GLU A 393 -6.24 -24.58 4.06
N ALA A 394 -7.19 -25.40 3.60
CA ALA A 394 -8.44 -24.95 2.99
C ALA A 394 -9.32 -24.18 3.98
N TRP A 395 -9.41 -24.65 5.23
CA TRP A 395 -10.09 -23.93 6.30
C TRP A 395 -9.42 -22.59 6.62
N LEU A 396 -8.09 -22.57 6.75
CA LEU A 396 -7.33 -21.34 6.98
C LEU A 396 -7.51 -20.34 5.83
N TRP A 397 -7.48 -20.83 4.60
CA TRP A 397 -7.74 -20.02 3.40
C TRP A 397 -9.14 -19.43 3.42
N LEU A 398 -10.16 -20.24 3.74
CA LEU A 398 -11.55 -19.78 3.83
C LEU A 398 -11.71 -18.73 4.93
N ALA A 399 -11.22 -19.01 6.14
CA ALA A 399 -11.31 -18.11 7.27
C ALA A 399 -10.60 -16.77 6.98
N LEU A 400 -9.40 -16.81 6.39
CA LEU A 400 -8.66 -15.61 6.02
C LEU A 400 -9.36 -14.83 4.90
N SER A 401 -9.92 -15.52 3.90
CA SER A 401 -10.69 -14.90 2.81
C SER A 401 -11.88 -14.13 3.34
N VAL A 402 -12.69 -14.76 4.21
CA VAL A 402 -13.86 -14.14 4.83
C VAL A 402 -13.45 -12.94 5.69
N LEU A 403 -12.38 -13.08 6.48
CA LEU A 403 -11.90 -12.02 7.35
C LEU A 403 -11.35 -10.81 6.56
N LEU A 404 -10.63 -11.04 5.46
CA LEU A 404 -10.18 -9.97 4.56
C LEU A 404 -11.36 -9.26 3.90
N LEU A 405 -12.34 -10.02 3.42
CA LEU A 405 -13.48 -9.50 2.66
C LEU A 405 -14.51 -8.75 3.53
N LEU A 406 -14.69 -9.15 4.80
CA LEU A 406 -15.63 -8.51 5.73
C LEU A 406 -15.00 -7.42 6.61
N SER A 407 -13.67 -7.32 6.69
CA SER A 407 -13.03 -6.38 7.64
C SER A 407 -11.70 -5.78 7.19
N GLY A 408 -11.18 -6.17 6.04
CA GLY A 408 -9.79 -5.86 5.67
C GLY A 408 -8.80 -6.49 6.65
N TYR A 409 -9.13 -7.64 7.25
CA TYR A 409 -8.37 -8.20 8.37
C TYR A 409 -8.29 -7.26 9.58
N GLY A 410 -9.41 -6.59 9.90
CA GLY A 410 -9.55 -5.69 11.04
C GLY A 410 -8.72 -4.41 10.94
N THR A 411 -8.40 -4.00 9.71
CA THR A 411 -7.64 -2.78 9.44
C THR A 411 -8.55 -1.62 9.05
N ASN A 412 -9.77 -1.91 8.57
CA ASN A 412 -10.73 -0.92 8.11
C ASN A 412 -11.99 -0.89 8.99
N PHE A 413 -12.12 0.14 9.81
CA PHE A 413 -13.26 0.34 10.71
C PHE A 413 -14.58 0.57 9.96
N TRP A 414 -14.56 1.38 8.89
CA TRP A 414 -15.76 1.71 8.13
C TRP A 414 -16.32 0.52 7.37
N LEU A 415 -15.44 -0.35 6.86
CA LEU A 415 -15.86 -1.62 6.26
C LEU A 415 -16.60 -2.49 7.28
N VAL A 416 -16.01 -2.70 8.47
CA VAL A 416 -16.65 -3.49 9.53
C VAL A 416 -17.99 -2.87 9.93
N PHE A 417 -18.05 -1.55 10.10
CA PHE A 417 -19.29 -0.85 10.42
C PHE A 417 -20.36 -1.04 9.35
N GLY A 418 -20.00 -0.96 8.06
CA GLY A 418 -20.91 -1.23 6.95
C GLY A 418 -21.43 -2.67 6.94
N VAL A 419 -20.55 -3.66 7.14
CA VAL A 419 -20.93 -5.08 7.23
C VAL A 419 -21.92 -5.31 8.38
N GLY A 420 -21.64 -4.76 9.55
CA GLY A 420 -22.53 -4.84 10.70
C GLY A 420 -23.85 -4.12 10.48
N GLY A 421 -23.82 -2.94 9.85
CA GLY A 421 -25.00 -2.13 9.57
C GLY A 421 -26.01 -2.82 8.65
N VAL A 422 -25.55 -3.49 7.59
CA VAL A 422 -26.41 -4.34 6.72
C VAL A 422 -27.07 -5.46 7.53
N ALA A 423 -26.30 -6.15 8.38
CA ALA A 423 -26.85 -7.23 9.20
C ALA A 423 -27.88 -6.70 10.22
N ILE A 424 -27.61 -5.56 10.87
CA ILE A 424 -28.52 -4.92 11.83
C ILE A 424 -29.81 -4.47 11.12
N ALA A 425 -29.71 -3.85 9.94
CA ALA A 425 -30.86 -3.44 9.14
C ALA A 425 -31.74 -4.65 8.77
N TYR A 426 -31.11 -5.70 8.25
CA TYR A 426 -31.78 -6.94 7.86
C TYR A 426 -32.51 -7.61 9.03
N PHE A 427 -31.83 -7.85 10.15
CA PHE A 427 -32.46 -8.50 11.30
C PHE A 427 -33.56 -7.61 11.91
N GLY A 428 -33.39 -6.28 11.92
CA GLY A 428 -34.45 -5.35 12.34
C GLY A 428 -35.73 -5.54 11.53
N LEU A 429 -35.62 -5.60 10.20
CA LEU A 429 -36.76 -5.89 9.33
C LEU A 429 -37.35 -7.28 9.58
N VAL A 430 -36.51 -8.32 9.72
CA VAL A 430 -36.95 -9.69 9.99
C VAL A 430 -37.75 -9.77 11.29
N PHE A 431 -37.26 -9.18 12.39
CA PHE A 431 -37.98 -9.20 13.67
C PHE A 431 -39.25 -8.36 13.64
N TRP A 432 -39.27 -7.25 12.90
CA TRP A 432 -40.50 -6.49 12.66
C TRP A 432 -41.55 -7.32 11.89
N LEU A 433 -41.13 -8.08 10.86
CA LEU A 433 -42.01 -8.98 10.13
C LEU A 433 -42.52 -10.13 11.00
N VAL A 434 -41.64 -10.75 11.80
CA VAL A 434 -42.00 -11.79 12.78
C VAL A 434 -43.03 -11.23 13.78
N ASP A 435 -42.84 -9.99 14.22
CA ASP A 435 -43.73 -9.34 15.18
C ASP A 435 -45.09 -8.97 14.60
N ARG A 436 -45.14 -8.40 13.39
CA ARG A 436 -46.35 -7.81 12.83
C ARG A 436 -47.18 -8.77 11.98
N ALA A 437 -46.57 -9.73 11.30
CA ALA A 437 -47.30 -10.67 10.44
C ALA A 437 -47.79 -11.93 11.18
N ARG A 438 -48.36 -11.80 12.39
CA ARG A 438 -48.78 -12.96 13.22
C ARG A 438 -50.05 -13.67 12.75
N ARG A 439 -51.10 -12.90 12.44
CA ARG A 439 -52.42 -13.41 12.05
C ARG A 439 -52.69 -13.03 10.59
N LEU A 440 -52.55 -13.98 9.66
CA LEU A 440 -53.00 -13.76 8.28
C LEU A 440 -54.54 -13.79 8.18
N ARG A 441 -55.24 -14.45 9.12
CA ARG A 441 -56.71 -14.48 9.33
C ARG A 441 -57.04 -14.83 10.80
N PRO A 442 -58.18 -14.41 11.39
CA PRO A 442 -59.23 -13.53 10.85
C PRO A 442 -59.03 -12.02 11.14
N VAL A 443 -58.23 -11.62 12.14
CA VAL A 443 -57.94 -10.20 12.42
C VAL A 443 -56.41 -9.97 12.43
N PRO A 444 -55.85 -9.34 11.38
CA PRO A 444 -54.42 -9.03 11.31
C PRO A 444 -54.04 -7.91 12.28
N ILE A 445 -52.88 -8.02 12.94
CA ILE A 445 -52.27 -6.92 13.71
C ILE A 445 -51.45 -6.10 12.72
N ILE A 446 -52.09 -5.17 12.02
CA ILE A 446 -51.42 -4.35 11.00
C ILE A 446 -50.63 -3.23 11.70
N PRO A 447 -49.34 -3.04 11.36
CA PRO A 447 -48.57 -1.91 11.86
C PRO A 447 -49.23 -0.60 11.45
N THR A 448 -49.15 0.43 12.30
CA THR A 448 -49.70 1.74 11.94
C THR A 448 -48.97 2.29 10.71
N TYR A 449 -49.62 3.18 9.95
CA TYR A 449 -48.96 3.85 8.82
C TYR A 449 -47.66 4.53 9.26
N TYR A 450 -47.70 5.23 10.40
CA TYR A 450 -46.54 5.86 10.99
C TYR A 450 -45.41 4.88 11.31
N GLU A 451 -45.72 3.75 11.95
CA GLU A 451 -44.72 2.72 12.28
C GLU A 451 -44.11 2.09 11.03
N THR A 452 -44.93 1.75 10.04
CA THR A 452 -44.47 1.16 8.78
C THR A 452 -43.54 2.12 8.03
N VAL A 453 -43.94 3.38 7.91
CA VAL A 453 -43.11 4.43 7.30
C VAL A 453 -41.82 4.62 8.09
N SER A 454 -41.88 4.64 9.43
CA SER A 454 -40.68 4.82 10.28
C SER A 454 -39.70 3.66 10.16
N VAL A 455 -40.18 2.42 10.14
CA VAL A 455 -39.34 1.22 9.98
C VAL A 455 -38.73 1.19 8.57
N LEU A 456 -39.51 1.44 7.52
CA LEU A 456 -39.00 1.42 6.14
C LEU A 456 -38.01 2.55 5.87
N ILE A 457 -38.25 3.77 6.38
CA ILE A 457 -37.31 4.89 6.26
C ILE A 457 -36.03 4.58 7.02
N SER A 458 -36.12 4.13 8.27
CA SER A 458 -34.93 3.80 9.06
C SER A 458 -34.12 2.64 8.49
N PHE A 459 -34.80 1.60 7.97
CA PHE A 459 -34.18 0.50 7.25
C PHE A 459 -33.43 1.01 6.02
N SER A 460 -34.11 1.81 5.19
CA SER A 460 -33.54 2.36 3.97
C SER A 460 -32.34 3.28 4.25
N CYS A 461 -32.42 4.12 5.28
CA CYS A 461 -31.31 4.97 5.69
C CYS A 461 -30.11 4.15 6.21
N LEU A 462 -30.35 3.20 7.11
CA LEU A 462 -29.28 2.38 7.68
C LEU A 462 -28.61 1.54 6.59
N GLU A 463 -29.40 0.94 5.70
CA GLU A 463 -28.92 0.17 4.56
C GLU A 463 -28.12 1.06 3.60
N PHE A 464 -28.61 2.25 3.27
CA PHE A 464 -27.91 3.19 2.38
C PHE A 464 -26.52 3.56 2.92
N PHE A 465 -26.40 3.97 4.19
CA PHE A 465 -25.10 4.30 4.78
C PHE A 465 -24.18 3.08 4.91
N SER A 466 -24.75 1.91 5.18
CA SER A 466 -23.98 0.67 5.30
C SER A 466 -23.42 0.21 3.95
N LEU A 467 -24.24 0.29 2.90
CA LEU A 467 -23.81 0.03 1.52
C LEU A 467 -22.77 1.06 1.08
N LEU A 468 -22.99 2.35 1.34
CA LEU A 468 -22.02 3.40 1.04
C LEU A 468 -20.66 3.11 1.68
N ALA A 469 -20.65 2.72 2.96
CA ALA A 469 -19.43 2.35 3.68
C ALA A 469 -18.72 1.16 3.02
N ILE A 470 -19.46 0.11 2.62
CA ILE A 470 -18.89 -1.06 1.92
C ILE A 470 -18.32 -0.66 0.54
N PHE A 471 -19.08 0.09 -0.27
CA PHE A 471 -18.65 0.48 -1.63
C PHE A 471 -17.45 1.43 -1.65
N GLN A 472 -17.28 2.25 -0.60
CA GLN A 472 -16.12 3.13 -0.49
C GLN A 472 -14.86 2.45 0.05
N ASN A 473 -15.00 1.35 0.81
CA ASN A 473 -13.90 0.80 1.61
C ASN A 473 -13.52 -0.64 1.28
N ALA A 474 -14.40 -1.41 0.65
CA ALA A 474 -14.12 -2.78 0.25
C ALA A 474 -13.38 -2.80 -1.09
N GLU A 475 -12.35 -3.64 -1.22
CA GLU A 475 -11.73 -3.90 -2.54
C GLU A 475 -12.71 -4.57 -3.51
N GLN A 476 -13.57 -5.45 -2.99
CA GLN A 476 -14.50 -6.26 -3.78
C GLN A 476 -15.93 -6.15 -3.21
N PRO A 477 -16.59 -5.00 -3.34
CA PRO A 477 -17.85 -4.71 -2.64
C PRO A 477 -18.96 -5.71 -2.96
N LEU A 478 -19.07 -6.15 -4.22
CA LEU A 478 -20.09 -7.14 -4.63
C LEU A 478 -19.87 -8.51 -3.99
N LEU A 479 -18.61 -8.95 -3.88
CA LEU A 479 -18.27 -10.21 -3.21
C LEU A 479 -18.47 -10.09 -1.69
N THR A 480 -18.15 -8.92 -1.12
CA THR A 480 -18.49 -8.58 0.27
C THR A 480 -19.98 -8.75 0.55
N LEU A 481 -20.83 -8.13 -0.27
CA LEU A 481 -22.29 -8.25 -0.14
C LEU A 481 -22.76 -9.69 -0.34
N GLY A 482 -22.25 -10.40 -1.35
CA GLY A 482 -22.58 -11.80 -1.58
C GLY A 482 -22.26 -12.68 -0.37
N CYS A 483 -21.09 -12.51 0.25
CA CYS A 483 -20.71 -13.23 1.45
C CYS A 483 -21.63 -12.90 2.63
N ILE A 484 -21.97 -11.63 2.84
CA ILE A 484 -22.90 -11.21 3.90
C ILE A 484 -24.25 -11.88 3.69
N LEU A 485 -24.80 -11.83 2.47
CA LEU A 485 -26.09 -12.42 2.14
C LEU A 485 -26.12 -13.93 2.38
N ILE A 486 -25.07 -14.65 1.99
CA ILE A 486 -24.94 -16.09 2.25
C ILE A 486 -24.97 -16.39 3.77
N ILE A 487 -24.41 -15.50 4.58
CA ILE A 487 -24.40 -15.66 6.04
C ILE A 487 -25.78 -15.28 6.62
N ILE A 488 -26.36 -14.14 6.27
CA ILE A 488 -27.52 -13.61 7.00
C ILE A 488 -28.87 -14.06 6.45
N VAL A 489 -28.99 -14.51 5.20
CA VAL A 489 -30.29 -14.76 4.55
C VAL A 489 -30.83 -16.19 4.70
N PRO A 490 -30.08 -17.27 4.41
CA PRO A 490 -30.66 -18.61 4.28
C PRO A 490 -31.34 -19.14 5.54
N VAL A 491 -30.69 -19.00 6.70
CA VAL A 491 -31.22 -19.49 7.99
C VAL A 491 -32.44 -18.65 8.43
N PRO A 492 -32.38 -17.31 8.48
CA PRO A 492 -33.57 -16.52 8.84
C PRO A 492 -34.75 -16.69 7.89
N VAL A 493 -34.54 -16.73 6.57
CA VAL A 493 -35.63 -16.92 5.60
C VAL A 493 -36.26 -18.31 5.72
N THR A 494 -35.47 -19.37 5.90
CA THR A 494 -36.01 -20.73 6.10
C THR A 494 -36.80 -20.84 7.41
N LEU A 495 -36.29 -20.26 8.51
CA LEU A 495 -37.00 -20.21 9.79
C LEU A 495 -38.29 -19.40 9.70
N LEU A 496 -38.27 -18.25 9.02
CA LEU A 496 -39.42 -17.37 8.84
C LEU A 496 -40.49 -18.01 7.92
N THR A 497 -40.07 -18.72 6.87
CA THR A 497 -40.97 -19.49 6.00
C THR A 497 -41.65 -20.60 6.79
N ARG A 498 -40.88 -21.35 7.59
CA ARG A 498 -41.42 -22.40 8.46
C ARG A 498 -42.36 -21.84 9.52
N LEU A 499 -42.01 -20.68 10.11
CA LEU A 499 -42.84 -19.98 11.09
C LEU A 499 -44.22 -19.64 10.49
N TYR A 500 -44.26 -19.08 9.28
CA TYR A 500 -45.53 -18.74 8.62
C TYR A 500 -46.31 -19.97 8.14
N GLN A 501 -45.64 -21.04 7.70
CA GLN A 501 -46.30 -22.30 7.35
C GLN A 501 -46.98 -22.97 8.55
N GLN A 502 -46.36 -22.90 9.74
CA GLN A 502 -46.91 -23.50 10.96
C GLN A 502 -48.07 -22.70 11.57
N GLY A 503 -48.22 -21.42 11.19
CA GLY A 503 -49.28 -20.55 11.65
C GLY A 503 -49.09 -20.10 13.11
N ARG A 504 -48.94 -18.80 13.33
CA ARG A 504 -48.77 -18.22 14.67
C ARG A 504 -50.14 -17.79 15.22
N TYR A 505 -50.91 -18.72 15.77
CA TYR A 505 -52.23 -18.44 16.35
C TYR A 505 -52.10 -18.14 17.84
N HIS A 506 -52.48 -16.92 18.25
CA HIS A 506 -52.70 -16.59 19.64
C HIS A 506 -54.04 -15.88 19.76
N ASP A 507 -54.98 -16.41 20.54
CA ASP A 507 -56.32 -15.81 20.73
C ASP A 507 -56.38 -14.74 21.84
N LEU A 508 -55.36 -14.64 22.72
CA LEU A 508 -55.45 -13.83 23.96
C LEU A 508 -54.67 -12.50 23.93
N ILE A 509 -54.00 -12.16 22.83
CA ILE A 509 -53.18 -10.94 22.73
C ILE A 509 -53.53 -10.17 21.45
N ASN A 510 -54.09 -8.97 21.61
CA ASN A 510 -54.42 -8.04 20.52
C ASN A 510 -53.32 -6.98 20.25
N VAL A 511 -52.18 -7.03 20.98
CA VAL A 511 -51.11 -6.02 20.95
C VAL A 511 -49.74 -6.68 20.69
N SER A 512 -48.81 -5.99 20.04
CA SER A 512 -47.45 -6.49 19.76
C SER A 512 -46.62 -6.70 21.03
N TYR A 513 -45.65 -7.63 20.97
CA TYR A 513 -44.72 -7.95 22.06
C TYR A 513 -43.67 -6.84 22.24
N PHE A 514 -43.39 -6.06 21.21
CA PHE A 514 -42.31 -5.05 21.20
C PHE A 514 -42.77 -3.64 21.57
N THR A 515 -44.06 -3.49 21.88
CA THR A 515 -44.63 -2.18 22.20
C THR A 515 -44.61 -1.82 23.68
N GLU A 516 -43.90 -2.50 24.58
CA GLU A 516 -43.84 -2.10 25.99
C GLU A 516 -42.44 -2.11 26.63
N ASP A 517 -42.27 -1.07 27.46
CA ASP A 517 -41.22 -0.71 28.41
C ASP A 517 -39.88 -0.12 27.90
N GLY A 518 -39.90 1.19 27.65
CA GLY A 518 -38.71 2.04 27.53
C GLY A 518 -38.28 2.71 28.85
N THR A 519 -38.99 2.45 29.95
CA THR A 519 -38.73 3.06 31.26
C THR A 519 -38.02 2.04 32.16
N PHE A 520 -36.88 2.45 32.74
CA PHE A 520 -35.95 1.60 33.52
C PHE A 520 -34.98 0.71 32.72
N ARG A 521 -34.19 1.34 31.85
CA ARG A 521 -32.78 0.89 31.65
C ARG A 521 -31.94 1.26 32.88
N GLN A 522 -32.28 0.74 34.07
CA GLN A 522 -31.31 0.67 35.17
C GLN A 522 -30.34 -0.47 34.87
N LEU A 523 -29.05 -0.19 35.02
CA LEU A 523 -27.94 -1.12 34.84
C LEU A 523 -27.98 -2.15 35.98
N ARG A 524 -28.71 -3.26 35.79
CA ARG A 524 -28.71 -4.40 36.71
C ARG A 524 -27.83 -5.52 36.13
N LEU A 525 -26.72 -5.81 36.80
CA LEU A 525 -25.88 -6.99 36.57
C LEU A 525 -26.60 -8.19 37.19
N LEU A 526 -27.06 -9.13 36.36
CA LEU A 526 -27.75 -10.34 36.81
C LEU A 526 -26.87 -11.54 36.44
N ILE A 527 -26.18 -12.11 37.42
CA ILE A 527 -25.31 -13.28 37.24
C ILE A 527 -26.18 -14.53 37.45
N GLY A 528 -26.54 -15.20 36.35
CA GLY A 528 -26.91 -16.62 36.32
C GLY A 528 -28.28 -17.01 36.88
N ARG A 529 -29.27 -17.19 35.99
CA ARG A 529 -30.30 -18.24 36.08
C ARG A 529 -30.71 -18.70 34.68
N LEU A 530 -30.89 -20.00 34.50
CA LEU A 530 -31.53 -20.60 33.31
C LEU A 530 -32.96 -20.04 33.15
N PRO A 531 -33.49 -19.95 31.92
CA PRO A 531 -34.83 -19.42 31.68
C PRO A 531 -35.85 -20.40 32.23
N VAL A 532 -36.31 -20.18 33.46
CA VAL A 532 -37.51 -20.84 33.98
C VAL A 532 -38.65 -19.86 33.76
N ILE A 533 -39.50 -20.15 32.76
CA ILE A 533 -40.79 -19.46 32.64
C ILE A 533 -41.49 -19.63 34.00
N PRO A 534 -41.86 -18.52 34.68
CA PRO A 534 -42.59 -18.64 35.94
C PRO A 534 -43.82 -19.50 35.69
N ARG A 535 -43.93 -20.63 36.42
CA ARG A 535 -45.10 -21.52 36.33
C ARG A 535 -46.40 -20.75 36.54
N ASN A 536 -46.35 -19.68 37.33
CA ASN A 536 -47.50 -18.87 37.67
C ASN A 536 -47.70 -17.71 36.66
N PRO A 537 -48.85 -17.64 35.95
CA PRO A 537 -49.12 -16.65 34.92
C PRO A 537 -49.10 -15.19 35.40
N THR A 538 -49.33 -14.95 36.69
CA THR A 538 -49.40 -13.60 37.30
C THR A 538 -48.04 -12.93 37.41
N PHE A 539 -46.96 -13.71 37.52
CA PHE A 539 -45.58 -13.20 37.52
C PHE A 539 -45.00 -13.08 36.11
N ARG A 540 -45.77 -13.46 35.09
CA ARG A 540 -45.43 -13.15 33.71
C ARG A 540 -45.93 -11.72 33.48
N GLU A 541 -45.02 -10.75 33.45
CA GLU A 541 -45.28 -9.31 33.20
C GLU A 541 -45.98 -9.12 31.84
N ARG A 542 -47.28 -9.43 31.76
CA ARG A 542 -48.09 -9.45 30.52
C ARG A 542 -49.21 -8.41 30.51
N TYR A 543 -49.39 -7.62 31.58
CA TYR A 543 -50.62 -6.83 31.78
C TYR A 543 -50.40 -5.45 32.46
N MET A 544 -49.37 -4.68 32.09
CA MET A 544 -49.34 -3.26 32.47
C MET A 544 -49.93 -2.40 31.34
N PRO A 545 -50.76 -1.38 31.65
CA PRO A 545 -51.31 -0.48 30.63
C PRO A 545 -50.26 0.49 30.09
N LEU A 546 -50.40 0.79 28.81
CA LEU A 546 -49.49 1.56 27.99
C LEU A 546 -49.47 3.07 28.36
N LEU A 547 -48.35 3.63 28.86
CA LEU A 547 -48.19 5.10 29.03
C LEU A 547 -48.00 5.84 27.69
N SER A 548 -48.56 7.05 27.56
CA SER A 548 -48.84 7.79 26.32
C SER A 548 -47.65 8.47 25.58
N ASP A 549 -46.39 8.15 25.86
CA ASP A 549 -45.24 8.81 25.20
C ASP A 549 -44.35 7.83 24.37
N ARG A 550 -44.92 7.26 23.31
CA ARG A 550 -44.42 6.04 22.61
C ARG A 550 -43.95 6.21 21.15
N HIS A 551 -43.45 7.38 20.77
CA HIS A 551 -43.12 7.68 19.38
C HIS A 551 -41.89 6.93 18.82
N TRP A 552 -41.04 6.35 19.68
CA TRP A 552 -39.75 5.75 19.28
C TRP A 552 -39.68 4.22 19.38
N ASN A 553 -40.81 3.54 19.65
CA ASN A 553 -40.84 2.08 19.90
C ASN A 553 -40.33 1.23 18.72
N TRP A 554 -40.40 1.74 17.50
CA TRP A 554 -39.90 1.06 16.31
C TRP A 554 -38.36 0.89 16.32
N LEU A 555 -37.61 1.69 17.09
CA LEU A 555 -36.16 1.51 17.25
C LEU A 555 -35.81 0.21 17.96
N ASN A 556 -36.74 -0.40 18.71
CA ASN A 556 -36.50 -1.64 19.45
C ASN A 556 -36.20 -2.84 18.54
N TYR A 557 -36.55 -2.78 17.25
CA TYR A 557 -36.22 -3.84 16.29
C TYR A 557 -34.74 -3.86 15.91
N TYR A 558 -34.11 -2.69 15.90
CA TYR A 558 -32.67 -2.56 15.69
C TYR A 558 -32.01 -2.67 17.07
N ASP A 559 -31.65 -3.89 17.48
CA ASP A 559 -30.94 -4.11 18.75
C ASP A 559 -29.54 -3.47 18.69
N PHE A 560 -29.47 -2.18 19.00
CA PHE A 560 -28.24 -1.39 19.07
C PHE A 560 -27.47 -1.60 20.39
N SER A 561 -27.92 -2.51 21.27
CA SER A 561 -27.52 -2.50 22.67
C SER A 561 -26.34 -3.44 22.98
N LEU A 562 -25.17 -2.84 23.23
CA LEU A 562 -24.06 -3.46 23.98
C LEU A 562 -24.50 -4.03 25.34
N ASN A 563 -25.65 -3.57 25.86
CA ASN A 563 -26.28 -3.97 27.11
C ASN A 563 -26.67 -5.46 27.16
N ASN A 564 -26.95 -6.10 26.02
CA ASN A 564 -27.25 -7.53 25.96
C ASN A 564 -25.99 -8.41 26.02
N LEU A 565 -24.82 -7.87 25.65
CA LEU A 565 -23.53 -8.57 25.71
C LEU A 565 -22.99 -8.69 27.15
N VAL A 566 -23.21 -7.67 28.00
CA VAL A 566 -22.74 -7.66 29.40
C VAL A 566 -23.73 -8.33 30.36
N ARG A 567 -25.00 -8.45 29.96
CA ARG A 567 -26.03 -9.18 30.71
C ARG A 567 -26.00 -10.67 30.36
N LEU A 568 -25.21 -11.46 31.11
CA LEU A 568 -25.36 -12.92 31.17
C LEU A 568 -26.66 -13.30 31.91
N GLY A 569 -27.81 -12.97 31.33
CA GLY A 569 -29.14 -13.23 31.86
C GLY A 569 -30.25 -12.83 30.88
N PHE A 570 -31.10 -13.80 30.50
CA PHE A 570 -32.11 -13.65 29.45
C PHE A 570 -33.26 -12.72 29.85
N ASN A 571 -33.23 -11.49 29.36
CA ASN A 571 -34.36 -10.54 29.43
C ASN A 571 -34.83 -10.09 28.04
N ASP A 572 -34.52 -10.85 26.99
CA ASP A 572 -35.02 -10.57 25.64
C ASP A 572 -36.50 -11.00 25.55
N ILE A 573 -37.37 -10.00 25.36
CA ILE A 573 -38.82 -10.17 25.27
C ILE A 573 -39.19 -11.08 24.07
N ARG A 574 -38.33 -11.15 23.03
CA ARG A 574 -38.49 -12.01 21.85
C ARG A 574 -38.53 -13.50 22.18
N LEU A 575 -37.84 -13.92 23.25
CA LEU A 575 -37.67 -15.32 23.64
C LEU A 575 -38.82 -15.86 24.51
N ARG A 576 -39.84 -15.05 24.79
CA ARG A 576 -40.94 -15.37 25.73
C ARG A 576 -42.23 -15.88 25.07
N ASP A 577 -42.19 -16.25 23.79
CA ASP A 577 -43.34 -16.82 23.08
C ASP A 577 -43.59 -18.29 23.50
N GLU A 578 -44.78 -18.56 24.05
CA GLU A 578 -45.16 -19.84 24.65
C GLU A 578 -45.57 -20.90 23.60
N HIS A 579 -45.95 -20.48 22.38
CA HIS A 579 -46.55 -21.38 21.38
C HIS A 579 -45.62 -21.75 20.21
N LEU A 580 -44.54 -20.98 19.97
CA LEU A 580 -43.48 -21.32 19.00
C LEU A 580 -42.07 -20.95 19.54
N PRO A 581 -41.73 -21.32 20.80
CA PRO A 581 -40.49 -20.88 21.45
C PRO A 581 -39.25 -21.27 20.64
N GLY A 582 -39.25 -22.44 20.00
CA GLY A 582 -38.08 -22.98 19.31
C GLY A 582 -37.62 -22.16 18.10
N ILE A 583 -38.51 -21.79 17.18
CA ILE A 583 -38.12 -21.14 15.90
C ILE A 583 -37.66 -19.70 16.15
N ILE A 584 -38.41 -18.94 16.95
CA ILE A 584 -38.07 -17.55 17.29
C ILE A 584 -36.82 -17.52 18.16
N ALA A 585 -36.68 -18.45 19.11
CA ALA A 585 -35.44 -18.56 19.87
C ALA A 585 -34.26 -18.92 18.98
N THR A 586 -34.41 -19.86 18.04
CA THR A 586 -33.33 -20.22 17.11
C THR A 586 -32.91 -19.01 16.26
N LEU A 587 -33.86 -18.22 15.78
CA LEU A 587 -33.59 -16.99 15.03
C LEU A 587 -32.84 -15.95 15.86
N ALA A 588 -33.26 -15.73 17.11
CA ALA A 588 -32.60 -14.83 18.05
C ALA A 588 -31.19 -15.31 18.41
N TRP A 589 -31.01 -16.61 18.68
CA TRP A 589 -29.70 -17.22 18.92
C TRP A 589 -28.77 -17.11 17.71
N TYR A 590 -29.31 -17.22 16.50
CA TYR A 590 -28.55 -17.02 15.28
C TYR A 590 -28.06 -15.57 15.16
N GLN A 591 -28.96 -14.59 15.32
CA GLN A 591 -28.59 -13.17 15.35
C GLN A 591 -27.53 -12.87 16.42
N TRP A 592 -27.71 -13.40 17.63
CA TRP A 592 -26.78 -13.20 18.75
C TRP A 592 -25.41 -13.80 18.49
N SER A 593 -25.35 -15.01 17.93
CA SER A 593 -24.09 -15.67 17.59
C SER A 593 -23.30 -14.82 16.59
N LEU A 594 -23.97 -14.30 15.56
CA LEU A 594 -23.38 -13.34 14.62
C LEU A 594 -23.01 -12.01 15.30
N GLY A 595 -23.83 -11.53 16.23
CA GLY A 595 -23.58 -10.31 17.00
C GLY A 595 -22.32 -10.40 17.87
N VAL A 596 -22.08 -11.54 18.54
CA VAL A 596 -20.86 -11.79 19.32
C VAL A 596 -19.63 -11.80 18.40
N LEU A 597 -19.71 -12.46 17.25
CA LEU A 597 -18.62 -12.46 16.26
C LEU A 597 -18.35 -11.04 15.74
N TYR A 598 -19.41 -10.28 15.43
CA TYR A 598 -19.31 -8.90 14.99
C TYR A 598 -18.68 -7.99 16.06
N ILE A 599 -19.10 -8.11 17.31
CA ILE A 599 -18.54 -7.30 18.41
C ILE A 599 -17.07 -7.66 18.64
N THR A 600 -16.72 -8.94 18.59
CA THR A 600 -15.32 -9.39 18.64
C THR A 600 -14.51 -8.75 17.51
N LEU A 601 -15.06 -8.74 16.29
CA LEU A 601 -14.44 -8.13 15.13
C LEU A 601 -14.28 -6.61 15.27
N VAL A 602 -15.31 -5.91 15.76
CA VAL A 602 -15.27 -4.46 16.04
C VAL A 602 -14.22 -4.14 17.08
N LEU A 603 -14.20 -4.85 18.22
CA LEU A 603 -13.20 -4.65 19.28
C LEU A 603 -11.79 -4.91 18.77
N TRP A 604 -11.60 -5.98 17.99
CA TRP A 604 -10.32 -6.29 17.36
C TRP A 604 -9.88 -5.23 16.35
N THR A 605 -10.81 -4.68 15.58
CA THR A 605 -10.55 -3.61 14.62
C THR A 605 -10.20 -2.30 15.35
N LEU A 606 -10.96 -1.94 16.38
CA LEU A 606 -10.70 -0.77 17.22
C LEU A 606 -9.33 -0.86 17.91
N SER A 607 -8.93 -2.05 18.34
CA SER A 607 -7.60 -2.32 18.92
C SER A 607 -6.45 -2.03 17.93
N ARG A 608 -6.72 -2.07 16.62
CA ARG A 608 -5.74 -1.81 15.56
C ARG A 608 -5.82 -0.41 14.98
N THR A 609 -6.97 0.25 15.05
CA THR A 609 -7.17 1.58 14.48
C THR A 609 -6.97 2.69 15.49
N ILE A 610 -7.22 2.45 16.79
CA ILE A 610 -7.07 3.45 17.84
C ILE A 610 -5.77 3.19 18.63
N PRO A 611 -4.76 4.07 18.51
CA PRO A 611 -3.56 3.97 19.34
C PRO A 611 -3.92 4.02 20.84
N GLY A 612 -3.32 3.13 21.63
CA GLY A 612 -3.53 3.07 23.08
C GLY A 612 -4.72 2.24 23.56
N LEU A 613 -5.70 1.90 22.71
CA LEU A 613 -6.83 1.05 23.11
C LEU A 613 -6.39 -0.39 23.47
N ASN A 614 -5.29 -0.87 22.88
CA ASN A 614 -4.68 -2.15 23.26
C ASN A 614 -4.28 -2.21 24.74
N LEU A 615 -3.95 -1.08 25.37
CA LEU A 615 -3.61 -1.06 26.81
C LEU A 615 -4.84 -1.30 27.70
N LEU A 616 -6.04 -0.93 27.24
CA LEU A 616 -7.30 -1.16 27.98
C LEU A 616 -7.85 -2.57 27.76
N ILE A 617 -7.67 -3.14 26.57
CA ILE A 617 -8.18 -4.48 26.22
C ILE A 617 -7.25 -5.61 26.73
N TYR A 618 -5.94 -5.33 26.87
CA TYR A 618 -4.93 -6.27 27.41
C TYR A 618 -4.49 -5.94 28.84
N LEU A 619 -5.38 -5.36 29.67
CA LEU A 619 -5.15 -5.32 31.12
C LEU A 619 -5.08 -6.76 31.64
N LYS A 620 -3.84 -7.22 31.89
CA LYS A 620 -3.51 -8.35 32.74
C LYS A 620 -3.42 -7.88 34.19
#